data_AF-A0A1M7Y4M6-F1
#
_entry.id   AF-A0A1M7Y4M6-F1
#
_cell.length_a   1.000
_cell.length_b   1.000
_cell.length_c   1.000
_cell.angle_alpha   90.00
_cell.angle_beta   90.00
_cell.angle_gamma   90.00
#
_symmetry.space_group_name_H-M   'P 1'
#
loop_
_entity.id
_entity.type
_entity.pdbx_description
1 polymer ?
#
loop_
_entity_poly.entity_id
_entity_poly.type
_entity_poly.pdbx_seq_one_letter_code
_entity_poly.pdbx_strand_id
1 'polypeptide(L)'
;MEKGVEEGLIRIIKETFSLAETDLKTYSPLTLAFIGDVVYDLIIRTLVVEQGNAPVNKLHKRVSSLVKASAQMELYHSIEDMLTEEELSIYKRGRNAKSFTTAKNASITEYRSATGLEALIGYLYLDNRLERVLELIKAGLERRSTGAEEKKKESNTQQQEIQQNDSEERG
;
A
#
# COMPACT_ATOMS: atom_id res chain seq x y z
N MET A 1 3.65 1.61 -34.91
CA MET A 1 2.82 2.15 -33.81
C MET A 1 3.15 1.33 -32.58
N GLU A 2 4.22 1.68 -31.86
CA GLU A 2 4.68 0.93 -30.68
C GLU A 2 5.22 1.87 -29.58
N LYS A 3 4.80 3.15 -29.57
CA LYS A 3 5.24 4.11 -28.55
C LYS A 3 4.45 4.07 -27.24
N GLY A 4 3.29 3.39 -27.22
CA GLY A 4 2.35 3.48 -26.12
C GLY A 4 2.68 2.66 -24.86
N VAL A 5 3.66 1.76 -24.92
CA VAL A 5 4.05 0.90 -23.78
C VAL A 5 5.29 1.43 -23.05
N GLU A 6 6.16 2.17 -23.73
CA GLU A 6 7.38 2.76 -23.14
C GLU A 6 7.13 4.10 -22.40
N GLU A 7 5.98 4.73 -22.65
CA GLU A 7 5.62 6.02 -22.05
C GLU A 7 4.72 5.80 -20.83
N GLY A 8 5.30 5.81 -19.62
CA GLY A 8 4.53 5.71 -18.37
C GLY A 8 3.49 6.84 -18.25
N LEU A 9 2.36 6.57 -17.57
CA LEU A 9 1.20 7.49 -17.47
C LEU A 9 1.57 8.94 -17.14
N ILE A 10 2.56 9.15 -16.26
CA ILE A 10 3.04 10.48 -15.89
C ILE A 10 3.67 11.22 -17.08
N ARG A 11 4.40 10.53 -17.97
CA ARG A 11 4.98 11.13 -19.19
C ARG A 11 3.89 11.59 -20.13
N ILE A 12 2.91 10.71 -20.38
CA ILE A 12 1.75 11.03 -21.22
C ILE A 12 1.04 12.29 -20.71
N ILE A 13 0.81 12.38 -19.39
CA ILE A 13 0.17 13.55 -18.77
C ILE A 13 1.05 14.80 -18.95
N LYS A 14 2.35 14.73 -18.64
CA LYS A 14 3.27 15.87 -18.79
C LYS A 14 3.31 16.39 -20.22
N GLU A 15 3.41 15.51 -21.21
CA GLU A 15 3.45 15.88 -22.63
C GLU A 15 2.11 16.46 -23.11
N THR A 16 0.99 15.79 -22.77
CA THR A 16 -0.36 16.24 -23.17
C THR A 16 -0.67 17.65 -22.69
N PHE A 17 -0.23 18.00 -21.47
CA PHE A 17 -0.50 19.30 -20.86
C PHE A 17 0.68 20.26 -20.92
N SER A 18 1.75 19.96 -21.66
CA SER A 18 2.97 20.77 -21.76
C SER A 18 3.56 21.18 -20.40
N LEU A 19 3.61 20.24 -19.45
CA LEU A 19 4.11 20.51 -18.10
C LEU A 19 5.64 20.56 -18.09
N ALA A 20 6.19 21.50 -17.31
CA ALA A 20 7.63 21.61 -17.13
C ALA A 20 8.20 20.46 -16.27
N GLU A 21 9.46 20.09 -16.53
CA GLU A 21 10.18 19.22 -15.62
C GLU A 21 10.33 19.88 -14.25
N THR A 22 10.11 19.09 -13.20
CA THR A 22 10.16 19.55 -11.82
C THR A 22 11.10 18.66 -11.02
N ASP A 23 11.99 19.27 -10.25
CA ASP A 23 12.84 18.52 -9.32
C ASP A 23 12.00 17.96 -8.19
N LEU A 24 11.84 16.64 -8.14
CA LEU A 24 11.02 15.96 -7.14
C LEU A 24 11.46 16.24 -5.70
N LYS A 25 12.73 16.63 -5.49
CA LYS A 25 13.24 17.00 -4.17
C LYS A 25 12.58 18.25 -3.62
N THR A 26 12.04 19.12 -4.47
CA THR A 26 11.36 20.36 -4.05
C THR A 26 9.94 20.11 -3.56
N TYR A 27 9.34 18.95 -3.84
CA TYR A 27 8.02 18.63 -3.32
C TYR A 27 8.04 18.38 -1.82
N SER A 28 7.04 18.93 -1.14
CA SER A 28 6.80 18.61 0.26
C SER A 28 6.38 17.14 0.39
N PRO A 29 6.66 16.46 1.51
CA PRO A 29 6.22 15.08 1.70
C PRO A 29 4.69 14.93 1.61
N LEU A 30 3.92 15.95 2.03
CA LEU A 30 2.46 15.95 1.91
C LEU A 30 1.98 16.11 0.47
N THR A 31 2.72 16.83 -0.38
CA THR A 31 2.43 16.93 -1.82
C THR A 31 2.65 15.59 -2.51
N LEU A 32 3.71 14.87 -2.13
CA LEU A 32 3.96 13.51 -2.62
C LEU A 32 2.85 12.56 -2.14
N ALA A 33 2.48 12.62 -0.87
CA ALA A 33 1.39 11.81 -0.32
C ALA A 33 0.05 12.08 -1.02
N PHE A 34 -0.26 13.35 -1.32
CA PHE A 34 -1.48 13.75 -2.00
C PHE A 34 -1.68 13.03 -3.35
N ILE A 35 -0.65 12.99 -4.20
CA ILE A 35 -0.76 12.27 -5.49
C ILE A 35 -0.63 10.77 -5.30
N GLY A 36 0.20 10.33 -4.35
CA GLY A 36 0.43 8.91 -4.07
C GLY A 36 -0.79 8.17 -3.54
N ASP A 37 -1.63 8.82 -2.73
CA ASP A 37 -2.92 8.28 -2.28
C ASP A 37 -3.83 7.93 -3.48
N VAL A 38 -3.93 8.84 -4.44
CA VAL A 38 -4.73 8.62 -5.67
C VAL A 38 -4.14 7.50 -6.53
N VAL A 39 -2.82 7.44 -6.67
CA VAL A 39 -2.15 6.37 -7.44
C VAL A 39 -2.37 5.01 -6.77
N TYR A 40 -2.21 4.92 -5.45
CA TYR A 40 -2.43 3.69 -4.70
C TYR A 40 -3.91 3.25 -4.78
N ASP A 41 -4.86 4.17 -4.56
CA ASP A 41 -6.29 3.89 -4.64
C ASP A 41 -6.71 3.44 -6.05
N LEU A 42 -6.17 4.06 -7.11
CA LEU A 42 -6.41 3.65 -8.49
C LEU A 42 -5.94 2.21 -8.76
N ILE A 43 -4.73 1.86 -8.31
CA ILE A 43 -4.17 0.51 -8.48
C ILE A 43 -5.05 -0.50 -7.74
N ILE A 44 -5.39 -0.25 -6.47
CA ILE A 44 -6.23 -1.15 -5.67
C ILE A 44 -7.63 -1.31 -6.28
N ARG A 45 -8.26 -0.22 -6.75
CA ARG A 45 -9.55 -0.29 -7.44
C ARG A 45 -9.48 -1.11 -8.71
N THR A 46 -8.43 -0.93 -9.50
CA THR A 46 -8.21 -1.68 -10.74
C THR A 46 -8.12 -3.17 -10.42
N LEU A 47 -7.28 -3.57 -9.44
CA LEU A 47 -7.17 -4.96 -9.01
C LEU A 47 -8.50 -5.54 -8.53
N VAL A 48 -9.27 -4.77 -7.75
CA VAL A 48 -10.57 -5.23 -7.20
C VAL A 48 -11.62 -5.41 -8.31
N VAL A 49 -11.66 -4.50 -9.28
CA VAL A 49 -12.60 -4.56 -10.43
C VAL A 49 -12.24 -5.70 -11.37
N GLU A 50 -10.95 -5.87 -11.71
CA GLU A 50 -10.48 -6.90 -12.64
C GLU A 50 -10.57 -8.32 -12.06
N GLN A 51 -10.62 -8.48 -10.73
CA GLN A 51 -10.81 -9.78 -10.09
C GLN A 51 -12.25 -10.30 -10.11
N GLY A 52 -13.21 -9.51 -10.59
CA GLY A 52 -14.56 -9.99 -10.83
C GLY A 52 -15.63 -8.92 -10.66
N ASN A 53 -16.64 -9.00 -11.52
CA ASN A 53 -17.79 -8.11 -11.46
C ASN A 53 -18.61 -8.37 -10.19
N ALA A 54 -18.95 -7.30 -9.46
CA ALA A 54 -19.78 -7.35 -8.28
C ALA A 54 -20.57 -6.05 -8.12
N PRO A 55 -21.68 -6.03 -7.36
CA PRO A 55 -22.36 -4.78 -7.04
C PRO A 55 -21.41 -3.74 -6.47
N VAL A 56 -21.54 -2.49 -6.93
CA VAL A 56 -20.66 -1.36 -6.56
C VAL A 56 -20.46 -1.21 -5.05
N ASN A 57 -21.50 -1.44 -4.25
CA ASN A 57 -21.40 -1.42 -2.78
C ASN A 57 -20.44 -2.48 -2.21
N LYS A 58 -20.35 -3.67 -2.84
CA LYS A 58 -19.37 -4.70 -2.44
C LYS A 58 -17.95 -4.30 -2.85
N LEU A 59 -17.79 -3.75 -4.06
CA LEU A 59 -16.49 -3.25 -4.54
C LEU A 59 -15.97 -2.14 -3.61
N HIS A 60 -16.80 -1.16 -3.25
CA HIS A 60 -16.43 -0.11 -2.31
C HIS A 60 -15.97 -0.66 -0.97
N LYS A 61 -16.73 -1.58 -0.36
CA LYS A 61 -16.33 -2.20 0.92
C LYS A 61 -14.98 -2.89 0.83
N ARG A 62 -14.72 -3.61 -0.27
CA ARG A 62 -13.44 -4.29 -0.51
C ARG A 62 -12.29 -3.31 -0.68
N VAL A 63 -12.46 -2.29 -1.51
CA VAL A 63 -11.47 -1.22 -1.70
C VAL A 63 -11.18 -0.51 -0.37
N SER A 64 -12.20 -0.06 0.36
CA SER A 64 -12.04 0.62 1.65
C SER A 64 -11.26 -0.22 2.67
N SER A 65 -11.40 -1.55 2.65
CA SER A 65 -10.64 -2.44 3.54
C SER A 65 -9.15 -2.51 3.21
N LEU A 66 -8.77 -2.25 1.96
CA LEU A 66 -7.40 -2.32 1.44
C LEU A 66 -6.70 -0.95 1.42
N VAL A 67 -7.46 0.15 1.42
CA VAL A 67 -6.92 1.52 1.34
C VAL A 67 -6.96 2.29 2.67
N LYS A 68 -7.59 1.75 3.71
CA LYS A 68 -7.56 2.34 5.06
C LYS A 68 -6.12 2.40 5.62
N ALA A 69 -5.85 3.37 6.50
CA ALA A 69 -4.52 3.63 7.05
C ALA A 69 -3.84 2.40 7.70
N SER A 70 -4.61 1.58 8.45
CA SER A 70 -4.07 0.33 9.03
C SER A 70 -3.62 -0.68 7.97
N ALA A 71 -4.38 -0.84 6.88
CA ALA A 71 -4.00 -1.73 5.79
C ALA A 71 -2.76 -1.24 5.04
N GLN A 72 -2.62 0.08 4.87
CA GLN A 72 -1.43 0.70 4.29
C GLN A 72 -0.20 0.55 5.20
N MET A 73 -0.36 0.72 6.51
CA MET A 73 0.72 0.48 7.49
C MET A 73 1.17 -0.99 7.47
N GLU A 74 0.24 -1.94 7.47
CA GLU A 74 0.55 -3.37 7.33
C GLU A 74 1.26 -3.68 6.01
N LEU A 75 0.84 -3.03 4.90
CA LEU A 75 1.51 -3.16 3.61
C LEU A 75 2.96 -2.69 3.71
N TYR A 76 3.22 -1.49 4.24
CA TYR A 76 4.57 -0.98 4.43
C TYR A 76 5.45 -1.96 5.20
N HIS A 77 4.97 -2.46 6.36
CA HIS A 77 5.76 -3.38 7.17
C HIS A 77 6.10 -4.69 6.45
N SER A 78 5.26 -5.11 5.51
CA SER A 78 5.53 -6.30 4.70
C SER A 78 6.58 -6.10 3.60
N ILE A 79 6.93 -4.87 3.26
CA ILE A 79 7.88 -4.53 2.17
C ILE A 79 9.07 -3.68 2.64
N GLU A 80 9.17 -3.38 3.94
CA GLU A 80 10.20 -2.49 4.49
C GLU A 80 11.63 -2.98 4.16
N ASP A 81 11.83 -4.29 4.16
CA ASP A 81 13.08 -4.97 3.78
C ASP A 81 13.42 -4.89 2.28
N MET A 82 12.45 -4.53 1.44
CA MET A 82 12.63 -4.40 -0.01
C MET A 82 13.03 -2.99 -0.43
N LEU A 83 12.91 -2.00 0.45
CA LEU A 83 13.15 -0.60 0.11
C LEU A 83 14.64 -0.29 0.02
N THR A 84 15.02 0.46 -1.01
CA THR A 84 16.33 1.12 -1.08
C THR A 84 16.44 2.23 -0.03
N GLU A 85 17.66 2.68 0.26
CA GLU A 85 17.87 3.80 1.19
C GLU A 85 17.18 5.10 0.76
N GLU A 86 17.11 5.35 -0.56
CA GLU A 86 16.36 6.49 -1.11
C GLU A 86 14.86 6.35 -0.82
N GLU A 87 14.26 5.22 -1.16
CA GLU A 87 12.84 4.94 -0.96
C GLU A 87 12.46 5.02 0.53
N LEU A 88 13.29 4.42 1.40
CA LEU A 88 13.11 4.47 2.84
C LEU A 88 13.21 5.90 3.40
N SER A 89 14.10 6.73 2.84
CA SER A 89 14.24 8.14 3.20
C SER A 89 12.97 8.94 2.85
N ILE A 90 12.41 8.71 1.65
CA ILE A 90 11.14 9.34 1.24
C ILE A 90 9.99 8.90 2.14
N TYR A 91 9.87 7.61 2.42
CA TYR A 91 8.88 7.09 3.38
C TYR A 91 8.99 7.77 4.74
N LYS A 92 10.20 7.82 5.31
CA LYS A 92 10.47 8.46 6.61
C LYS A 92 10.09 9.95 6.61
N ARG A 93 10.35 10.67 5.50
CA ARG A 93 9.94 12.07 5.32
C ARG A 93 8.42 12.22 5.36
N GLY A 94 7.68 11.36 4.65
CA GLY A 94 6.21 11.34 4.69
C GLY A 94 5.67 11.03 6.09
N ARG A 95 6.20 9.97 6.72
CA ARG A 95 5.80 9.56 8.08
C ARG A 95 6.05 10.63 9.15
N ASN A 96 7.07 11.45 8.96
CA ASN A 96 7.43 12.51 9.90
C ASN A 96 6.84 13.87 9.53
N ALA A 97 6.10 13.98 8.43
CA ALA A 97 5.38 15.19 8.08
C ALA A 97 4.32 15.47 9.15
N LYS A 98 4.31 16.69 9.70
CA LYS A 98 3.31 17.11 10.68
C LYS A 98 2.00 17.37 9.95
N SER A 99 1.02 16.49 10.11
CA SER A 99 -0.37 16.80 9.81
C SER A 99 -1.07 17.28 11.09
N PHE A 100 -1.92 18.31 10.97
CA PHE A 100 -2.72 18.81 12.08
C PHE A 100 -3.89 17.84 12.29
N THR A 101 -3.73 16.84 13.18
CA THR A 101 -4.79 15.86 13.52
C THR A 101 -4.98 15.77 15.02
N THR A 102 -6.25 15.68 15.44
CA THR A 102 -6.70 15.51 16.84
C THR A 102 -7.02 14.06 17.19
N ALA A 103 -6.59 13.09 16.37
CA ALA A 103 -6.92 11.67 16.54
C ALA A 103 -6.23 11.03 17.76
N LYS A 104 -6.69 9.82 18.15
CA LYS A 104 -6.08 9.03 19.24
C LYS A 104 -4.68 8.53 18.86
N ASN A 105 -3.79 8.32 19.84
CA ASN A 105 -2.38 7.94 19.61
C ASN A 105 -2.16 6.75 18.65
N ALA A 106 -2.90 5.65 18.80
CA ALA A 106 -2.77 4.49 17.90
C ALA A 106 -3.12 4.84 16.45
N SER A 107 -4.21 5.61 16.27
CA SER A 107 -4.64 6.12 14.98
C SER A 107 -3.63 7.09 14.38
N ILE A 108 -2.96 7.92 15.19
CA ILE A 108 -1.89 8.81 14.72
C ILE A 108 -0.74 8.02 14.10
N THR A 109 -0.30 6.92 14.72
CA THR A 109 0.78 6.08 14.17
C THR A 109 0.39 5.44 12.84
N GLU A 110 -0.83 4.92 12.72
CA GLU A 110 -1.37 4.36 11.47
C GLU A 110 -1.42 5.42 10.38
N TYR A 111 -2.00 6.59 10.66
CA TYR A 111 -2.10 7.69 9.69
C TYR A 111 -0.72 8.15 9.23
N ARG A 112 0.23 8.32 10.16
CA ARG A 112 1.60 8.72 9.80
C ARG A 112 2.28 7.66 8.93
N SER A 113 2.10 6.39 9.24
CA SER A 113 2.69 5.31 8.45
C SER A 113 2.06 5.25 7.05
N ALA A 114 0.74 5.41 6.94
CA ALA A 114 0.04 5.51 5.66
C ALA A 114 0.54 6.71 4.84
N THR A 115 0.64 7.91 5.44
CA THR A 115 1.22 9.09 4.76
C THR A 115 2.66 8.86 4.31
N GLY A 116 3.44 8.09 5.06
CA GLY A 116 4.77 7.65 4.62
C GLY A 116 4.72 6.81 3.35
N LEU A 117 3.83 5.81 3.30
CA LEU A 117 3.65 4.96 2.13
C LEU A 117 3.15 5.76 0.93
N GLU A 118 2.12 6.60 1.12
CA GLU A 118 1.58 7.48 0.09
C GLU A 118 2.67 8.40 -0.49
N ALA A 119 3.53 8.99 0.36
CA ALA A 119 4.64 9.81 -0.11
C ALA A 119 5.65 9.02 -0.95
N LEU A 120 5.95 7.77 -0.57
CA LEU A 120 6.80 6.88 -1.35
C LEU A 120 6.17 6.56 -2.73
N ILE A 121 4.90 6.20 -2.75
CA ILE A 121 4.18 5.91 -4.01
C ILE A 121 4.15 7.13 -4.92
N GLY A 122 3.82 8.31 -4.38
CA GLY A 122 3.78 9.54 -5.14
C GLY A 122 5.14 9.92 -5.72
N TYR A 123 6.21 9.76 -4.96
CA TYR A 123 7.58 9.98 -5.43
C TYR A 123 7.95 9.06 -6.59
N LEU A 124 7.76 7.74 -6.43
CA LEU A 124 8.06 6.77 -7.48
C LEU A 124 7.23 7.02 -8.75
N TYR A 125 5.94 7.34 -8.59
CA TYR A 125 5.07 7.68 -9.72
C TYR A 125 5.57 8.91 -10.49
N LEU A 126 5.88 10.01 -9.79
CA LEU A 126 6.35 11.25 -10.43
C LEU A 126 7.73 11.09 -11.08
N ASP A 127 8.53 10.15 -10.57
CA ASP A 127 9.81 9.74 -11.14
C ASP A 127 9.69 8.72 -12.29
N ASN A 128 8.47 8.49 -12.78
CA ASN A 128 8.19 7.55 -13.86
C ASN A 128 8.62 6.09 -13.54
N ARG A 129 8.62 5.71 -12.24
CA ARG A 129 8.91 4.36 -11.73
C ARG A 129 7.63 3.62 -11.34
N LEU A 130 6.61 3.65 -12.19
CA LEU A 130 5.33 2.97 -11.92
C LEU A 130 5.49 1.45 -11.78
N GLU A 131 6.42 0.83 -12.52
CA GLU A 131 6.73 -0.60 -12.37
C GLU A 131 7.19 -0.95 -10.94
N ARG A 132 8.04 -0.10 -10.35
CA ARG A 132 8.49 -0.27 -8.95
C ARG A 132 7.35 -0.11 -7.96
N VAL A 133 6.42 0.83 -8.20
CA VAL A 133 5.17 0.94 -7.42
C VAL A 133 4.38 -0.36 -7.45
N LEU A 134 4.18 -0.94 -8.64
CA LEU A 134 3.42 -2.18 -8.82
C LEU A 134 4.14 -3.37 -8.16
N GLU A 135 5.46 -3.46 -8.25
CA GLU A 135 6.28 -4.46 -7.57
C GLU A 135 6.05 -4.44 -6.06
N LEU A 136 6.20 -3.26 -5.43
CA LEU A 136 6.02 -3.10 -3.99
C LEU A 136 4.59 -3.41 -3.53
N ILE A 137 3.57 -2.93 -4.26
CA ILE A 137 2.17 -3.21 -3.90
C ILE A 137 1.87 -4.71 -4.04
N LYS A 138 2.32 -5.35 -5.12
CA LYS A 138 2.12 -6.78 -5.35
C LYS A 138 2.78 -7.60 -4.24
N ALA A 139 4.07 -7.37 -3.96
CA ALA A 139 4.79 -8.07 -2.91
C ALA A 139 4.13 -7.89 -1.55
N GLY A 140 3.69 -6.67 -1.24
CA GLY A 140 3.00 -6.39 0.02
C GLY A 140 1.65 -7.09 0.14
N LEU A 141 0.87 -7.19 -0.95
CA LEU A 141 -0.41 -7.93 -0.95
C LEU A 141 -0.20 -9.44 -0.80
N GLU A 142 0.81 -10.00 -1.48
CA GLU A 142 1.14 -11.44 -1.42
C GLU A 142 1.61 -11.84 -0.02
N ARG A 143 2.56 -11.10 0.57
CA ARG A 143 3.12 -11.38 1.90
C ARG A 143 2.07 -11.26 3.02
N ARG A 144 1.07 -10.38 2.88
CA ARG A 144 -0.06 -10.30 3.81
C ARG A 144 -1.05 -11.46 3.66
N SER A 145 -1.17 -12.02 2.45
CA SER A 145 -2.04 -13.16 2.18
C SER A 145 -1.45 -14.45 2.74
N THR A 146 -0.15 -14.69 2.55
CA THR A 146 0.54 -15.89 3.08
C THR A 146 0.57 -15.90 4.62
N GLY A 147 0.89 -14.76 5.25
CA GLY A 147 0.87 -14.66 6.72
C GLY A 147 -0.53 -14.84 7.35
N ALA A 148 -1.60 -14.55 6.60
CA ALA A 148 -2.97 -14.83 7.05
C ALA A 148 -3.33 -16.32 6.96
N GLU A 149 -2.78 -17.04 5.98
CA GLU A 149 -2.96 -18.49 5.83
C GLU A 149 -2.15 -19.28 6.86
N GLU A 150 -0.94 -18.85 7.18
CA GLU A 150 -0.08 -19.46 8.21
C GLU A 150 -0.69 -19.32 9.60
N LYS A 151 -1.17 -18.13 9.99
CA LYS A 151 -1.86 -17.91 11.27
C LYS A 151 -3.15 -18.73 11.41
N LYS A 152 -3.86 -18.98 10.30
CA LYS A 152 -5.03 -19.88 10.28
C LYS A 152 -4.64 -21.34 10.47
N LYS A 153 -3.51 -21.78 9.91
CA LYS A 153 -2.98 -23.13 10.14
C LYS A 153 -2.54 -23.30 11.60
N GLU A 154 -1.78 -22.37 12.16
CA GLU A 154 -1.32 -22.42 13.55
C GLU A 154 -2.47 -22.43 14.56
N SER A 155 -3.48 -21.59 14.37
CA SER A 155 -4.67 -21.57 15.25
C SER A 155 -5.50 -22.85 15.16
N ASN A 156 -5.62 -23.45 13.96
CA ASN A 156 -6.28 -24.75 13.80
C ASN A 156 -5.47 -25.90 14.44
N THR A 157 -4.13 -25.88 14.31
CA THR A 157 -3.25 -26.88 14.94
C THR A 157 -3.32 -26.81 16.47
N GLN A 158 -3.26 -25.61 17.05
CA GLN A 158 -3.40 -25.42 18.50
C GLN A 158 -4.78 -25.87 19.03
N GLN A 159 -5.86 -25.62 18.28
CA GLN A 159 -7.19 -26.11 18.65
C GLN A 159 -7.32 -27.64 18.59
N GLN A 160 -6.61 -28.31 17.67
CA GLN A 160 -6.57 -29.77 17.57
C GLN A 160 -5.77 -30.40 18.71
N GLU A 161 -4.63 -29.81 19.09
CA GLU A 161 -3.81 -30.27 20.22
C GLU A 161 -4.55 -30.14 21.56
N ILE A 162 -5.27 -29.02 21.78
CA ILE A 162 -6.10 -28.83 22.98
C ILE A 162 -7.21 -29.89 23.06
N GLN A 163 -7.86 -30.21 21.94
CA GLN A 163 -8.92 -31.21 21.90
C GLN A 163 -8.40 -32.64 22.11
N GLN A 164 -7.20 -32.98 21.63
CA GLN A 164 -6.59 -34.29 21.84
C GLN A 164 -6.19 -34.50 23.31
N ASN A 165 -5.56 -33.51 23.93
CA ASN A 165 -5.13 -33.59 25.34
C ASN A 165 -6.32 -33.69 26.31
N ASP A 166 -7.43 -32.96 26.05
CA ASP A 166 -8.66 -33.04 26.87
C ASP A 166 -9.34 -34.42 26.79
N SER A 167 -9.16 -35.16 25.70
CA SER A 167 -9.69 -36.52 25.54
C SER A 167 -8.80 -37.60 26.18
N GLU A 168 -7.49 -37.37 26.29
CA GLU A 168 -6.57 -38.29 26.96
C GLU A 168 -6.64 -38.19 28.50
N GLU A 169 -6.96 -37.02 29.06
CA GLU A 169 -7.14 -36.84 30.52
C GLU A 169 -8.48 -37.39 31.05
N ARG A 170 -9.44 -37.72 30.17
CA ARG A 170 -10.78 -38.23 30.55
C ARG A 170 -10.96 -39.75 30.34
N GLY A 171 -9.93 -40.44 29.87
CA GLY A 171 -9.89 -41.91 29.70
C GLY A 171 -9.11 -42.59 30.81
#